data_AF-A0A149V391-F1
#
_entry.id   AF-A0A149V391-F1
#
_cell.length_a   1.000
_cell.length_b   1.000
_cell.length_c   1.000
_cell.angle_alpha   90.00
_cell.angle_beta   90.00
_cell.angle_gamma   90.00
#
_symmetry.space_group_name_H-M   'P 1'
#
loop_
_entity.id
_entity.type
_entity.pdbx_description
1 polymer ?
#
loop_
_entity_poly.entity_id
_entity_poly.type
_entity_poly.pdbx_seq_one_letter_code
_entity_poly.pdbx_strand_id
1 'polypeptide(L)'
;MFSPHTHSKAARNFMMTRRTRPFSGFRRALALTTLTASLAVALPTPSAWAVHMPKVPELSASALTPFTQSDKQVWDAVVPLPDGRMLFEAPAWIGNPGPQLSVRNTDGSFAPYPDADWNAA
;
A
#
# COMPACT_ATOMS: atom_id res chain seq x y z
N MET A 1 -72.54 34.25 -10.75
CA MET A 1 -73.17 34.72 -12.00
C MET A 1 -72.21 34.41 -13.15
N PHE A 2 -72.65 33.59 -14.11
CA PHE A 2 -72.07 33.24 -15.43
C PHE A 2 -70.54 33.03 -15.63
N SER A 3 -70.18 31.75 -15.72
CA SER A 3 -69.62 30.99 -16.87
C SER A 3 -68.65 31.60 -17.93
N PRO A 4 -67.84 30.74 -18.61
CA PRO A 4 -66.68 31.14 -19.42
C PRO A 4 -66.94 31.28 -20.93
N HIS A 5 -65.89 31.65 -21.69
CA HIS A 5 -65.83 31.49 -23.14
C HIS A 5 -64.69 30.56 -23.62
N THR A 6 -64.92 29.94 -24.77
CA THR A 6 -64.25 28.72 -25.27
C THR A 6 -63.85 28.89 -26.75
N HIS A 7 -62.98 27.99 -27.26
CA HIS A 7 -62.49 27.89 -28.66
C HIS A 7 -61.44 28.94 -29.05
N SER A 8 -60.49 28.75 -29.99
CA SER A 8 -60.15 27.65 -30.93
C SER A 8 -58.62 27.77 -31.26
N LYS A 9 -57.89 26.91 -31.98
CA LYS A 9 -58.17 25.71 -32.82
C LYS A 9 -56.90 24.80 -32.83
N ALA A 10 -56.89 23.68 -33.55
CA ALA A 10 -55.75 22.76 -33.65
C ALA A 10 -54.67 23.15 -34.69
N ALA A 11 -53.43 22.68 -34.47
CA ALA A 11 -52.46 22.42 -35.54
C ALA A 11 -51.66 21.14 -35.21
N ARG A 12 -51.85 20.06 -35.99
CA ARG A 12 -51.00 18.87 -35.94
C ARG A 12 -49.80 19.10 -36.86
N ASN A 13 -48.58 19.17 -36.33
CA ASN A 13 -47.36 19.03 -37.13
C ASN A 13 -46.65 17.73 -36.74
N PHE A 14 -46.80 16.74 -37.60
CA PHE A 14 -46.01 15.51 -37.58
C PHE A 14 -44.65 15.82 -38.22
N MET A 15 -43.55 15.75 -37.46
CA MET A 15 -42.20 15.88 -38.02
C MET A 15 -41.29 14.76 -37.52
N MET A 16 -40.51 14.23 -38.46
CA MET A 16 -39.85 12.93 -38.36
C MET A 16 -38.56 12.96 -37.52
N THR A 17 -38.36 11.89 -36.75
CA THR A 17 -37.06 11.28 -36.38
C THR A 17 -35.91 12.17 -35.87
N ARG A 18 -35.58 11.98 -34.59
CA ARG A 18 -34.18 11.73 -34.19
C ARG A 18 -34.10 10.63 -33.13
N ARG A 19 -33.88 9.38 -33.59
CA ARG A 19 -33.43 8.30 -32.70
C ARG A 19 -31.97 8.57 -32.30
N THR A 20 -31.76 9.18 -31.14
CA THR A 20 -30.45 9.16 -30.50
C THR A 20 -30.14 7.72 -30.07
N ARG A 21 -29.03 7.14 -30.56
CA ARG A 21 -28.53 5.82 -30.15
C ARG A 21 -27.40 6.01 -29.12
N PRO A 22 -27.61 5.79 -27.81
CA PRO A 22 -26.54 5.86 -26.82
C PRO A 22 -25.87 4.49 -26.64
N PHE A 23 -25.29 3.92 -27.69
CA PHE A 23 -24.64 2.59 -27.63
C PHE A 23 -23.31 2.54 -28.38
N SER A 24 -22.27 3.18 -27.82
CA SER A 24 -20.87 2.96 -28.26
C SER A 24 -19.80 3.13 -27.16
N GLY A 25 -20.08 3.80 -26.04
CA GLY A 25 -19.10 4.05 -24.97
C GLY A 25 -18.66 2.79 -24.20
N PHE A 26 -19.61 1.96 -23.77
CA PHE A 26 -19.34 0.80 -22.89
C PHE A 26 -18.33 -0.21 -23.47
N ARG A 27 -18.35 -0.45 -24.79
CA ARG A 27 -17.46 -1.44 -25.42
C ARG A 27 -15.99 -1.00 -25.44
N ARG A 28 -15.72 0.30 -25.46
CA ARG A 28 -14.34 0.85 -25.39
C ARG A 28 -13.78 0.83 -23.97
N ALA A 29 -14.62 1.14 -22.98
CA ALA A 29 -14.24 1.06 -21.56
C ALA A 29 -13.85 -0.38 -21.17
N LEU A 30 -14.67 -1.37 -21.56
CA LEU A 30 -14.45 -2.77 -21.21
C LEU A 30 -13.13 -3.34 -21.79
N ALA A 31 -12.81 -2.99 -23.03
CA ALA A 31 -11.57 -3.43 -23.69
C ALA A 31 -10.31 -2.84 -23.05
N LEU A 32 -10.38 -1.61 -22.53
CA LEU A 32 -9.26 -0.98 -21.83
C LEU A 32 -9.00 -1.64 -20.48
N THR A 33 -10.06 -1.97 -19.72
CA THR A 33 -9.94 -2.66 -18.42
C THR A 33 -9.40 -4.08 -18.53
N THR A 34 -9.69 -4.80 -19.62
CA THR A 34 -9.12 -6.15 -19.83
C THR A 34 -7.62 -6.12 -20.14
N LEU A 35 -7.12 -5.06 -20.78
CA LEU A 35 -5.71 -4.94 -21.15
C LEU A 35 -4.82 -4.59 -19.95
N THR A 36 -5.29 -3.71 -19.05
CA THR A 36 -4.55 -3.39 -17.83
C THR A 36 -4.50 -4.56 -16.84
N ALA A 37 -5.61 -5.30 -16.70
CA ALA A 37 -5.67 -6.49 -15.84
C ALA A 37 -4.74 -7.61 -16.33
N SER A 38 -4.59 -7.81 -17.64
CA SER A 38 -3.70 -8.84 -18.20
C SER A 38 -2.21 -8.46 -18.12
N LEU A 39 -1.87 -7.17 -18.17
CA LEU A 39 -0.48 -6.71 -17.99
C LEU A 39 0.02 -6.94 -16.56
N ALA A 40 -0.83 -6.78 -15.54
CA ALA A 40 -0.45 -6.99 -14.13
C ALA A 40 -0.09 -8.46 -13.81
N VAL A 41 -0.72 -9.43 -14.50
CA VAL A 41 -0.44 -10.87 -14.33
C VAL A 41 0.83 -11.31 -15.08
N ALA A 42 1.23 -10.58 -16.12
CA ALA A 42 2.43 -10.87 -16.91
C ALA A 42 3.74 -10.38 -16.27
N LEU A 43 3.67 -9.66 -15.15
CA LEU A 43 4.86 -9.28 -14.40
C LEU A 43 5.47 -10.54 -13.75
N PRO A 44 6.77 -10.83 -13.96
CA PRO A 44 7.41 -11.95 -13.29
C PRO A 44 7.34 -11.73 -11.77
N THR A 45 6.82 -12.71 -11.04
CA THR A 45 6.87 -12.71 -9.58
C THR A 45 8.34 -12.58 -9.15
N PRO A 46 8.68 -11.70 -8.19
CA PRO A 46 10.04 -11.62 -7.69
C PRO A 46 10.43 -13.01 -7.18
N SER A 47 11.44 -13.61 -7.81
CA SER A 47 11.95 -14.90 -7.37
C SER A 47 12.60 -14.68 -6.01
N ALA A 48 11.92 -15.12 -4.95
CA ALA A 48 12.47 -15.23 -3.62
C ALA A 48 13.51 -16.36 -3.65
N TRP A 49 14.69 -16.07 -4.19
CA TRP A 49 15.85 -16.93 -4.09
C TRP A 49 16.14 -17.10 -2.60
N ALA A 50 15.77 -18.26 -2.06
CA ALA A 50 16.23 -18.69 -0.75
C ALA A 50 17.75 -18.73 -0.81
N VAL A 51 18.40 -17.69 -0.28
CA VAL A 51 19.85 -17.56 -0.26
C VAL A 51 20.40 -18.82 0.41
N HIS A 52 21.36 -19.48 -0.23
CA HIS A 52 21.95 -20.70 0.30
C HIS A 52 22.55 -20.40 1.67
N MET A 53 21.89 -20.85 2.74
CA MET A 53 22.34 -20.58 4.11
C MET A 53 23.73 -21.18 4.31
N PRO A 54 24.76 -20.38 4.60
CA PRO A 54 26.13 -20.87 4.67
C PRO A 54 26.28 -21.85 5.84
N LYS A 55 26.83 -23.03 5.57
CA LYS A 55 27.04 -24.10 6.57
C LYS A 55 28.21 -23.81 7.53
N VAL A 56 29.03 -22.82 7.19
CA VAL A 56 30.18 -22.34 7.96
C VAL A 56 30.07 -20.82 7.97
N PRO A 57 30.27 -20.13 9.10
CA PRO A 57 30.29 -18.67 9.13
C PRO A 57 31.27 -18.09 8.12
N GLU A 58 30.84 -17.12 7.31
CA GLU A 58 31.68 -16.47 6.30
C GLU A 58 32.78 -15.59 6.93
N LEU A 59 32.61 -15.21 8.19
CA LEU A 59 33.54 -14.42 8.98
C LEU A 59 33.80 -15.09 10.33
N SER A 60 35.03 -15.02 10.83
CA SER A 60 35.34 -15.39 12.20
C SER A 60 34.79 -14.35 13.18
N ALA A 61 34.44 -14.75 14.40
CA ALA A 61 33.97 -13.81 15.43
C ALA A 61 34.98 -12.69 15.72
N SER A 62 36.28 -12.95 15.56
CA SER A 62 37.36 -11.96 15.68
C SER A 62 37.39 -10.89 14.58
N ALA A 63 36.68 -11.10 13.46
CA ALA A 63 36.54 -10.13 12.37
C ALA A 63 35.27 -9.25 12.51
N LEU A 64 34.41 -9.53 13.49
CA LEU A 64 33.18 -8.78 13.71
C LEU A 64 33.45 -7.56 14.60
N THR A 65 32.96 -6.39 14.17
CA THR A 65 32.88 -5.19 15.00
C THR A 65 31.44 -5.02 15.52
N PRO A 66 31.25 -4.56 16.78
CA PRO A 66 29.91 -4.25 17.28
C PRO A 66 29.25 -3.14 16.45
N PHE A 67 28.17 -3.44 15.76
CA PHE A 67 27.38 -2.46 14.99
C PHE A 67 26.53 -1.58 15.91
N THR A 68 25.89 -2.19 16.92
CA THR A 68 25.09 -1.51 17.94
C THR A 68 25.01 -2.37 19.20
N GLN A 69 24.58 -1.77 20.30
CA GLN A 69 24.41 -2.40 21.60
C GLN A 69 23.33 -1.64 22.39
N SER A 70 22.69 -2.30 23.35
CA SER A 70 21.74 -1.69 24.28
C SER A 70 21.92 -2.28 25.67
N ASP A 71 21.88 -1.42 26.67
CA ASP A 71 21.81 -1.74 28.09
C ASP A 71 20.36 -1.74 28.63
N LYS A 72 19.39 -1.37 27.78
CA LYS A 72 17.99 -1.13 28.15
C LYS A 72 17.01 -2.10 27.51
N GLN A 73 17.30 -2.58 26.31
CA GLN A 73 16.41 -3.43 25.52
C GLN A 73 17.14 -4.68 25.03
N VAL A 74 16.45 -5.81 25.10
CA VAL A 74 16.83 -7.05 24.42
C VAL A 74 15.99 -7.16 23.16
N TRP A 75 16.65 -7.28 22.01
CA TRP A 75 16.01 -7.41 20.71
C TRP A 75 15.93 -8.87 20.26
N ASP A 76 14.78 -9.29 19.74
CA ASP A 76 14.57 -10.62 19.17
C ASP A 76 14.59 -10.62 17.62
N ALA A 77 14.20 -9.50 16.98
CA ALA A 77 14.37 -9.27 15.55
C ALA A 77 15.11 -7.95 15.23
N VAL A 78 15.98 -8.02 14.23
CA VAL A 78 16.68 -6.87 13.63
C VAL A 78 16.59 -6.98 12.11
N VAL A 79 16.11 -5.94 11.44
CA VAL A 79 15.84 -5.96 9.98
C VAL A 79 16.50 -4.76 9.28
N PRO A 80 17.42 -4.97 8.32
CA PRO A 80 17.96 -3.89 7.51
C PRO A 80 16.92 -3.37 6.53
N LEU A 81 16.80 -2.04 6.44
CA LEU A 81 15.99 -1.35 5.44
C LEU A 81 16.84 -0.97 4.21
N PRO A 82 16.26 -0.87 3.00
CA PRO A 82 17.00 -0.53 1.77
C PRO A 82 17.66 0.87 1.78
N ASP A 83 17.25 1.75 2.69
CA ASP A 83 17.79 3.09 2.89
C ASP A 83 18.95 3.14 3.91
N GLY A 84 19.42 1.99 4.38
CA GLY A 84 20.51 1.87 5.36
C GLY A 84 20.08 2.07 6.82
N ARG A 85 18.80 2.34 7.09
CA ARG A 85 18.25 2.26 8.44
C ARG A 85 18.06 0.80 8.88
N MET A 86 17.81 0.60 10.16
CA MET A 86 17.60 -0.73 10.74
C MET A 86 16.36 -0.70 11.64
N LEU A 87 15.44 -1.65 11.50
CA LEU A 87 14.37 -1.87 12.47
C LEU A 87 14.84 -2.82 13.57
N PHE A 88 14.36 -2.57 14.79
CA PHE A 88 14.63 -3.35 15.99
C PHE A 88 13.31 -3.63 16.71
N GLU A 89 12.98 -4.91 16.89
CA GLU A 89 11.87 -5.37 17.72
C GLU A 89 12.37 -5.65 19.14
N ALA A 90 11.66 -5.14 20.14
CA ALA A 90 11.97 -5.21 21.57
C ALA A 90 10.70 -5.67 22.32
N PRO A 91 10.42 -6.99 22.40
CA PRO A 91 9.15 -7.49 22.90
C PRO A 91 8.87 -7.07 24.35
N ALA A 92 7.65 -6.56 24.63
CA ALA A 92 7.31 -6.11 25.99
C ALA A 92 7.20 -7.26 27.01
N TRP A 93 6.93 -8.50 26.58
CA TRP A 93 6.67 -9.63 27.48
C TRP A 93 7.90 -10.14 28.25
N ILE A 94 9.12 -9.73 27.86
CA ILE A 94 10.35 -9.94 28.66
C ILE A 94 10.69 -8.77 29.59
N GLY A 95 9.82 -7.77 29.70
CA GLY A 95 10.03 -6.59 30.55
C GLY A 95 10.89 -5.49 29.89
N ASN A 96 11.02 -5.49 28.56
CA ASN A 96 11.65 -4.39 27.84
C ASN A 96 10.91 -3.06 28.11
N PRO A 97 11.62 -1.95 28.34
CA PRO A 97 11.04 -0.62 28.21
C PRO A 97 10.66 -0.38 26.74
N GLY A 98 9.54 0.29 26.50
CA GLY A 98 9.14 0.69 25.16
C GLY A 98 10.11 1.71 24.53
N PRO A 99 10.03 1.94 23.20
CA PRO A 99 9.05 1.38 22.26
C PRO A 99 9.32 -0.10 21.91
N GLN A 100 8.27 -0.85 21.56
CA GLN A 100 8.40 -2.26 21.13
C GLN A 100 8.98 -2.40 19.72
N LEU A 101 8.79 -1.40 18.86
CA LEU A 101 9.39 -1.35 17.53
C LEU A 101 10.10 0.00 17.34
N SER A 102 11.41 -0.06 17.09
CA SER A 102 12.26 1.11 16.85
C SER A 102 12.84 1.10 15.45
N VAL A 103 13.06 2.29 14.88
CA VAL A 103 13.99 2.48 13.77
C VAL A 103 15.26 3.15 14.27
N ARG A 104 16.42 2.57 13.93
CA ARG A 104 17.72 3.22 14.03
C ARG A 104 18.06 3.89 12.71
N ASN A 105 18.31 5.19 12.76
CA ASN A 105 18.73 5.97 11.60
C ASN A 105 20.20 5.69 11.24
N THR A 106 20.62 6.17 10.07
CA THR A 106 22.00 6.01 9.57
C THR A 106 23.04 6.75 10.41
N ASP A 107 22.63 7.80 11.12
CA ASP A 107 23.45 8.52 12.12
C ASP A 107 23.58 7.78 13.47
N GLY A 108 22.80 6.71 13.67
CA GLY A 108 22.76 5.92 14.90
C GLY A 108 21.76 6.38 15.96
N SER A 109 20.99 7.43 15.72
CA SER A 109 19.84 7.79 16.55
C SER A 109 18.73 6.72 16.45
N PHE A 110 17.96 6.54 17.53
CA PHE A 110 16.79 5.66 17.57
C PHE A 110 15.50 6.48 17.73
N ALA A 111 14.43 6.03 17.08
CA ALA A 111 13.08 6.56 17.25
C ALA A 111 12.05 5.42 17.25
N PRO A 112 10.89 5.57 17.91
CA PRO A 112 9.75 4.65 17.74
C PRO A 112 9.34 4.55 16.26
N TYR A 113 8.90 3.36 15.84
CA TYR A 113 8.38 3.13 14.49
C TYR A 113 7.01 2.46 14.55
N PRO A 114 6.01 2.89 13.74
CA PRO A 114 6.04 4.08 12.88
C PRO A 114 6.11 5.40 13.66
N ASP A 115 5.60 5.42 14.88
CA ASP A 115 5.56 6.56 15.80
C ASP A 115 5.39 6.07 17.27
N ALA A 116 5.31 7.01 18.21
CA ALA A 116 5.19 6.70 19.63
C ALA A 116 3.77 6.23 20.04
N ASP A 117 2.72 6.73 19.37
CA ASP A 117 1.33 6.43 19.72
C ASP A 117 0.99 4.98 19.33
N TRP A 118 1.48 4.50 18.20
CA TRP A 118 1.40 3.09 17.81
C TRP A 118 2.11 2.17 18.82
N ASN A 119 3.22 2.64 19.40
CA ASN A 119 4.01 1.89 20.40
C ASN A 119 3.45 1.95 21.83
N ALA A 120 2.34 2.67 22.05
CA ALA A 120 1.69 2.81 23.36
C ALA A 120 0.50 1.86 23.59
N ALA A 121 0.20 0.99 22.63
CA ALA A 121 -0.91 0.03 22.64
C ALA A 121 -0.56 -1.32 23.30
#